data_AF-A0A497S493-F1
#
_entry.id   AF-A0A497S493-F1
#
_cell.length_a   1.000
_cell.length_b   1.000
_cell.length_c   1.000
_cell.angle_alpha   90.00
_cell.angle_beta   90.00
_cell.angle_gamma   90.00
#
_symmetry.space_group_name_H-M   'P 1'
#
loop_
_entity.id
_entity.type
_entity.pdbx_description
1 polymer ?
#
loop_
_entity_poly.entity_id
_entity_poly.type
_entity_poly.pdbx_seq_one_letter_code
_entity_poly.pdbx_strand_id
1 'polypeptide(L)'
;MEKAIWIELRNVVGALRDVSDVIVRHNGNIWHIEQIGEGESVYLYLEITGIENFDKLISDLERLDVVLSVILIPTFYRVYGKRVIVIGGGAQVAEVAKGAISEADRHNIRGEKISVDTIPLVGEKEIAEAVRAVARLPRAKILILAGSLMGGEITEAVREIKEKGILVVSLNMAGSVPDVADLVVSDPIQAGVMAVMAIADTAKFDIEKQRGKRY
;
A
#
# COMPACT_ATOMS: atom_id res chain seq x y z
N MET A 1 4.41 19.02 8.58
CA MET A 1 5.19 17.92 8.00
C MET A 1 4.69 16.64 8.62
N GLU A 2 4.23 15.69 7.81
CA GLU A 2 3.92 14.35 8.30
C GLU A 2 5.23 13.70 8.75
N LYS A 3 5.28 13.31 10.02
CA LYS A 3 6.42 12.69 10.67
C LYS A 3 5.95 11.38 11.29
N ALA A 4 6.84 10.40 11.31
CA ALA A 4 6.61 9.14 12.00
C ALA A 4 7.56 9.02 13.19
N ILE A 5 7.14 8.28 14.20
CA ILE A 5 7.95 7.95 15.36
C ILE A 5 8.21 6.44 15.31
N TRP A 6 9.46 6.07 15.54
CA TRP A 6 9.90 4.70 15.73
C TRP A 6 10.30 4.54 17.19
N ILE A 7 9.57 3.69 17.90
CA ILE A 7 9.70 3.51 19.35
C ILE A 7 10.09 2.07 19.60
N GLU A 8 11.20 1.84 20.30
CA GLU A 8 11.48 0.53 20.88
C GLU A 8 10.83 0.45 22.27
N LEU A 9 10.06 -0.59 22.50
CA LEU A 9 9.32 -0.83 23.72
C LEU A 9 9.67 -2.17 24.35
N ARG A 10 9.59 -2.24 25.68
CA ARG A 10 9.44 -3.51 26.39
C ARG A 10 8.11 -4.14 26.00
N ASN A 11 8.12 -5.42 25.65
CA ASN A 11 6.94 -6.16 25.25
C ASN A 11 6.15 -6.65 26.45
N VAL A 12 5.44 -5.72 27.10
CA VAL A 12 4.66 -5.97 28.32
C VAL A 12 3.24 -5.45 28.18
N VAL A 13 2.33 -6.01 28.98
CA VAL A 13 0.92 -5.58 29.01
C VAL A 13 0.83 -4.09 29.36
N GLY A 14 0.13 -3.34 28.52
CA GLY A 14 -0.09 -1.89 28.73
C GLY A 14 0.92 -0.98 28.03
N ALA A 15 1.99 -1.50 27.43
CA ALA A 15 3.02 -0.66 26.80
C ALA A 15 2.44 0.28 25.71
N LEU A 16 1.59 -0.23 24.83
CA LEU A 16 0.91 0.58 23.80
C LEU A 16 -0.06 1.60 24.42
N ARG A 17 -0.78 1.24 25.49
CA ARG A 17 -1.69 2.15 26.20
C ARG A 17 -0.90 3.36 26.71
N ASP A 18 0.21 3.10 27.40
CA ASP A 18 1.02 4.15 28.03
C ASP A 18 1.60 5.10 26.97
N VAL A 19 2.07 4.56 25.84
CA VAL A 19 2.48 5.38 24.68
C VAL A 19 1.33 6.21 24.13
N SER A 20 0.15 5.60 23.94
CA SER A 20 -1.02 6.30 23.40
C SER A 20 -1.53 7.42 24.33
N ASP A 21 -1.45 7.23 25.66
CA ASP A 21 -1.82 8.23 26.66
C ASP A 21 -0.93 9.48 26.55
N VAL A 22 0.38 9.28 26.33
CA VAL A 22 1.31 10.40 26.08
C VAL A 22 0.93 11.12 24.79
N ILE A 23 0.67 10.40 23.70
CA ILE A 23 0.29 11.01 22.41
C ILE A 23 -0.99 11.87 22.56
N VAL A 24 -1.99 11.40 23.31
CA VAL A 24 -3.22 12.15 23.59
C VAL A 24 -2.94 13.45 24.36
N ARG A 25 -2.06 13.44 25.35
CA ARG A 25 -1.67 14.67 26.11
C ARG A 25 -1.01 15.73 25.22
N HIS A 26 -0.44 15.31 24.09
CA HIS A 26 0.13 16.19 23.07
C HIS A 26 -0.87 16.51 21.94
N ASN A 27 -2.16 16.20 22.13
CA ASN A 27 -3.23 16.39 21.14
C ASN A 27 -2.94 15.67 19.81
N GLY A 28 -2.20 14.56 19.88
CA GLY A 28 -1.82 13.75 18.74
C GLY A 28 -2.92 12.79 18.32
N ASN A 29 -3.12 12.66 17.02
CA ASN A 29 -4.01 11.66 16.43
C ASN A 29 -3.18 10.67 15.60
N ILE A 30 -3.17 9.40 16.03
CA ILE A 30 -2.50 8.31 15.33
C ILE A 30 -3.34 7.93 14.11
N TRP A 31 -2.74 8.01 12.92
CA TRP A 31 -3.43 7.63 11.68
C TRP A 31 -2.88 6.34 11.07
N HIS A 32 -1.68 5.92 11.48
CA HIS A 32 -1.12 4.61 11.15
C HIS A 32 -0.28 4.08 12.31
N ILE A 33 -0.37 2.77 12.53
CA ILE A 33 0.38 2.03 13.55
C ILE A 33 0.79 0.67 13.00
N GLU A 34 2.02 0.27 13.27
CA GLU A 34 2.53 -1.07 13.01
C GLU A 34 3.47 -1.50 14.14
N GLN A 35 3.34 -2.74 14.62
CA GLN A 35 4.26 -3.34 15.58
C GLN A 35 5.12 -4.39 14.89
N ILE A 36 6.43 -4.35 15.12
CA ILE A 36 7.41 -5.23 14.51
C ILE A 36 8.25 -5.90 15.60
N GLY A 37 8.44 -7.21 15.45
CA GLY A 37 9.26 -8.02 16.35
C GLY A 37 8.46 -8.87 17.34
N GLU A 38 9.18 -9.73 18.04
CA GLU A 38 8.70 -10.65 19.07
C GLU A 38 9.74 -10.76 20.19
N GLY A 39 9.34 -11.27 21.37
CA GLY A 39 10.25 -11.46 22.51
C GLY A 39 10.11 -10.38 23.58
N GLU A 40 11.22 -9.98 24.20
CA GLU A 40 11.24 -9.05 25.35
C GLU A 40 11.08 -7.58 24.96
N SER A 41 11.44 -7.20 23.72
CA SER A 41 11.19 -5.88 23.16
C SER A 41 10.57 -5.97 21.76
N VAL A 42 9.84 -4.93 21.40
CA VAL A 42 9.18 -4.76 20.10
C VAL A 42 9.35 -3.34 19.63
N TYR A 43 9.20 -3.11 18.33
CA TYR A 43 9.20 -1.78 17.75
C TYR A 43 7.79 -1.36 17.37
N LEU A 44 7.42 -0.12 17.70
CA LEU A 44 6.23 0.54 17.17
C LEU A 44 6.62 1.59 16.15
N TYR A 45 6.01 1.48 14.98
CA TYR A 45 5.94 2.52 13.99
C TYR A 45 4.64 3.29 14.14
N LEU A 46 4.70 4.61 14.31
CA LEU A 46 3.53 5.46 14.51
C LEU A 46 3.59 6.67 13.59
N GLU A 47 2.58 6.85 12.75
CA GLU A 47 2.39 8.09 11.99
C GLU A 47 1.32 8.93 12.69
N ILE A 48 1.68 10.16 13.08
CA ILE A 48 0.88 10.98 14.01
C ILE A 48 0.64 12.37 13.40
N THR A 49 -0.59 12.84 13.53
CA THR A 49 -1.03 14.20 13.16
C THR A 49 -1.39 15.02 14.40
N GLY A 50 -1.48 16.35 14.28
CA GLY A 50 -1.90 17.22 15.40
C GLY A 50 -0.80 17.58 16.41
N ILE A 51 0.42 17.07 16.25
CA ILE A 51 1.55 17.39 17.14
C ILE A 51 2.17 18.74 16.78
N GLU A 52 2.12 19.68 17.72
CA GLU A 52 2.76 20.99 17.59
C GLU A 52 4.27 20.93 17.88
N ASN A 53 4.68 20.18 18.90
CA ASN A 53 6.07 20.07 19.34
C ASN A 53 6.49 18.60 19.50
N PHE A 54 7.12 18.06 18.46
CA PHE A 54 7.63 16.68 18.45
C PHE A 54 8.77 16.45 19.45
N ASP A 55 9.61 17.46 19.72
CA ASP A 55 10.73 17.29 20.65
C ASP A 55 10.22 17.09 22.08
N LYS A 56 9.14 17.82 22.44
CA LYS A 56 8.46 17.64 23.74
C LYS A 56 7.77 16.27 23.82
N LEU A 57 7.09 15.84 22.76
CA LEU A 57 6.47 14.51 22.69
C LEU A 57 7.51 13.40 22.89
N ILE A 58 8.65 13.48 22.20
CA ILE A 58 9.75 12.51 22.32
C ILE A 58 10.27 12.49 23.76
N SER A 59 10.56 13.65 24.34
CA SER A 59 11.05 13.73 25.72
C SER A 59 10.07 13.14 26.74
N ASP A 60 8.76 13.29 26.54
CA ASP A 60 7.74 12.71 27.42
C ASP A 60 7.57 11.20 27.21
N LEU A 61 7.75 10.70 25.98
CA LEU A 61 7.75 9.26 25.68
C LEU A 61 8.97 8.57 26.30
N GLU A 62 10.15 9.17 26.21
CA GLU A 62 11.40 8.63 26.79
C GLU A 62 11.36 8.52 28.33
N ARG A 63 10.40 9.16 28.99
CA ARG A 63 10.18 9.04 30.45
C ARG A 63 9.36 7.82 30.85
N LEU A 64 8.76 7.11 29.91
CA LEU A 64 8.00 5.90 30.21
C LEU A 64 8.96 4.73 30.49
N ASP A 65 8.74 4.01 31.59
CA ASP A 65 9.57 2.84 31.94
C ASP A 65 9.54 1.72 30.87
N VAL A 66 8.49 1.69 30.05
CA VAL A 66 8.32 0.73 28.95
C VAL A 66 9.08 1.12 27.69
N VAL A 67 9.55 2.37 27.55
CA VAL A 67 10.24 2.87 26.36
C VAL A 67 11.75 2.65 26.51
N LEU A 68 12.35 2.02 25.50
CA LEU A 68 13.80 1.79 25.41
C LEU A 68 14.49 2.84 24.54
N SER A 69 13.86 3.25 23.43
CA SER A 69 14.35 4.31 22.56
C SER A 69 13.22 4.94 21.74
N VAL A 70 13.40 6.20 21.34
CA VAL A 70 12.47 6.94 20.48
C VAL A 70 13.28 7.68 19.41
N ILE A 71 12.95 7.48 18.13
CA ILE A 71 13.54 8.25 17.04
C ILE A 71 12.45 8.78 16.09
N LEU A 72 12.69 9.97 15.57
CA LEU A 72 11.84 10.57 14.55
C LEU A 72 12.30 10.12 13.17
N ILE A 73 11.40 9.57 12.37
CA ILE A 73 11.70 9.07 11.02
C ILE A 73 10.70 9.57 9.97
N PRO A 74 11.04 9.48 8.68
CA PRO A 74 10.08 9.72 7.60
C PRO A 74 8.88 8.76 7.64
N THR A 75 7.73 9.23 7.13
CA THR A 75 6.55 8.39 6.91
C THR A 75 6.78 7.36 5.80
N PHE A 76 6.05 6.25 5.80
CA PHE A 76 6.11 5.26 4.73
C PHE A 76 5.62 5.86 3.42
N TYR A 77 4.66 6.78 3.49
CA TYR A 77 4.26 7.54 2.31
C TYR A 77 5.39 8.43 1.79
N ARG A 78 6.19 9.06 2.64
CA ARG A 78 7.33 9.87 2.20
C ARG A 78 8.46 9.04 1.57
N VAL A 79 8.68 7.82 2.05
CA VAL A 79 9.78 6.94 1.56
C VAL A 79 9.33 6.11 0.36
N TYR A 80 8.22 5.39 0.50
CA TYR A 80 7.74 4.40 -0.48
C TYR A 80 6.51 4.88 -1.27
N GLY A 81 5.81 5.92 -0.81
CA GLY A 81 4.68 6.51 -1.52
C GLY A 81 3.51 5.59 -1.77
N LYS A 82 2.82 5.80 -2.89
CA LYS A 82 1.67 4.97 -3.31
C LYS A 82 2.17 3.59 -3.77
N ARG A 83 1.31 2.57 -3.69
CA ARG A 83 1.69 1.20 -4.08
C ARG A 83 0.85 0.71 -5.25
N VAL A 84 1.52 0.17 -6.25
CA VAL A 84 0.98 -0.73 -7.27
C VAL A 84 1.15 -2.15 -6.78
N ILE A 85 0.07 -2.93 -6.76
CA ILE A 85 0.11 -4.35 -6.42
C ILE A 85 -0.07 -5.18 -7.70
N VAL A 86 0.73 -6.22 -7.89
CA VAL A 86 0.61 -7.13 -9.05
C VAL A 86 0.44 -8.57 -8.55
N ILE A 87 -0.65 -9.22 -8.97
CA ILE A 87 -0.96 -10.61 -8.61
C ILE A 87 -1.23 -11.41 -9.89
N GLY A 88 -0.68 -12.63 -9.97
CA GLY A 88 -1.05 -13.60 -11.01
C GLY A 88 0.07 -14.55 -11.39
N GLY A 89 0.08 -15.03 -12.63
CA GLY A 89 1.09 -15.97 -13.13
C GLY A 89 2.48 -15.33 -13.22
N GLY A 90 3.51 -16.01 -12.71
CA GLY A 90 4.85 -15.42 -12.54
C GLY A 90 5.46 -14.75 -13.79
N ALA A 91 5.26 -15.34 -14.98
CA ALA A 91 5.74 -14.74 -16.22
C ALA A 91 5.04 -13.41 -16.56
N GLN A 92 3.72 -13.35 -16.42
CA GLN A 92 2.96 -12.14 -16.70
C GLN A 92 3.19 -11.07 -15.61
N VAL A 93 3.31 -11.50 -14.35
CA VAL A 93 3.67 -10.61 -13.23
C VAL A 93 5.01 -9.93 -13.50
N ALA A 94 6.02 -10.65 -14.02
CA ALA A 94 7.33 -10.08 -14.33
C ALA A 94 7.27 -9.01 -15.44
N GLU A 95 6.52 -9.26 -16.52
CA GLU A 95 6.37 -8.28 -17.61
C GLU A 95 5.60 -7.03 -17.17
N VAL A 96 4.54 -7.19 -16.37
CA VAL A 96 3.82 -6.07 -15.76
C VAL A 96 4.74 -5.28 -14.84
N ALA A 97 5.50 -5.96 -13.98
CA ALA A 97 6.43 -5.33 -13.06
C ALA A 97 7.48 -4.50 -13.81
N LYS A 98 8.02 -5.00 -14.93
CA LYS A 98 8.96 -4.26 -15.78
C LYS A 98 8.38 -2.93 -16.26
N GLY A 99 7.15 -2.93 -16.78
CA GLY A 99 6.48 -1.72 -17.22
C GLY A 99 6.20 -0.75 -16.07
N ALA A 100 5.67 -1.26 -14.96
CA ALA A 100 5.36 -0.45 -13.78
C ALA A 100 6.62 0.16 -13.16
N ILE A 101 7.71 -0.60 -12.99
CA ILE A 101 8.97 -0.10 -12.44
C ILE A 101 9.56 0.99 -13.35
N SER A 102 9.54 0.78 -14.66
CA SER A 102 10.05 1.77 -15.62
C SER A 102 9.28 3.10 -15.57
N GLU A 103 7.96 3.06 -15.40
CA GLU A 103 7.17 4.29 -15.29
C GLU A 103 7.33 4.92 -13.90
N ALA A 104 7.31 4.10 -12.84
CA ALA A 104 7.49 4.57 -11.47
C ALA A 104 8.82 5.31 -11.29
N ASP A 105 9.91 4.83 -11.90
CA ASP A 105 11.22 5.50 -11.88
C ASP A 105 11.14 6.96 -12.39
N ARG A 106 10.46 7.17 -13.54
CA ARG A 106 10.28 8.50 -14.13
C ARG A 106 9.54 9.45 -13.19
N HIS A 107 8.53 8.97 -12.48
CA HIS A 107 7.78 9.75 -11.49
C HIS A 107 8.60 9.96 -10.21
N ASN A 108 9.34 8.94 -9.78
CA ASN A 108 10.11 8.93 -8.54
C ASN A 108 11.26 9.95 -8.53
N ILE A 109 11.91 10.15 -9.67
CA ILE A 109 12.97 11.17 -9.86
C ILE A 109 12.42 12.60 -9.78
N ARG A 110 11.11 12.79 -10.05
CA ARG A 110 10.45 14.10 -10.04
C ARG A 110 9.80 14.47 -8.70
N GLY A 111 9.96 13.64 -7.68
CA GLY A 111 9.58 13.93 -6.30
C GLY A 111 8.38 13.15 -5.78
N GLU A 112 7.51 12.63 -6.66
CA GLU A 112 6.48 11.65 -6.26
C GLU A 112 7.16 10.34 -5.81
N LYS A 113 6.45 9.47 -5.09
CA LYS A 113 6.94 8.13 -4.76
C LYS A 113 5.86 7.10 -5.09
N ILE A 114 6.23 6.10 -5.87
CA ILE A 114 5.41 4.96 -6.25
C ILE A 114 6.29 3.71 -6.15
N SER A 115 5.83 2.73 -5.37
CA SER A 115 6.43 1.41 -5.28
C SER A 115 5.61 0.38 -6.06
N VAL A 116 6.27 -0.69 -6.48
CA VAL A 116 5.65 -1.82 -7.19
C VAL A 116 5.92 -3.08 -6.39
N ASP A 117 4.85 -3.66 -5.87
CA ASP A 117 4.91 -4.84 -5.02
C ASP A 117 4.23 -6.00 -5.77
N THR A 118 4.85 -7.17 -5.80
CA THR A 118 4.37 -8.27 -6.64
C THR A 118 4.35 -9.59 -5.88
N ILE A 119 3.41 -10.46 -6.22
CA ILE A 119 3.39 -11.84 -5.75
C ILE A 119 2.88 -12.77 -6.86
N PRO A 120 3.66 -13.79 -7.25
CA PRO A 120 3.16 -14.81 -8.16
C PRO A 120 2.22 -15.77 -7.42
N LEU A 121 0.97 -15.87 -7.87
CA LEU A 121 -0.06 -16.73 -7.30
C LEU A 121 -0.90 -17.37 -8.40
N VAL A 122 -1.34 -18.60 -8.14
CA VAL A 122 -2.27 -19.36 -8.98
C VAL A 122 -3.32 -20.03 -8.09
N GLY A 123 -4.48 -20.35 -8.66
CA GLY A 123 -5.62 -20.89 -7.91
C GLY A 123 -6.68 -19.81 -7.65
N GLU A 124 -7.95 -20.15 -7.89
CA GLU A 124 -9.06 -19.20 -7.80
C GLU A 124 -9.20 -18.63 -6.38
N LYS A 125 -9.18 -19.51 -5.38
CA LYS A 125 -9.36 -19.16 -3.97
C LYS A 125 -8.17 -18.34 -3.45
N GLU A 126 -6.95 -18.79 -3.74
CA GLU A 126 -5.72 -18.13 -3.32
C GLU A 126 -5.61 -16.71 -3.90
N ILE A 127 -5.95 -16.55 -5.18
CA ILE A 127 -5.99 -15.24 -5.81
C ILE A 127 -7.10 -14.39 -5.20
N ALA A 128 -8.32 -14.92 -5.03
CA ALA A 128 -9.43 -14.16 -4.44
C ALA A 128 -9.12 -13.65 -3.02
N GLU A 129 -8.51 -14.47 -2.17
CA GLU A 129 -8.05 -14.08 -0.85
C GLU A 129 -6.99 -12.97 -0.91
N ALA A 130 -6.00 -13.12 -1.80
CA ALA A 130 -4.96 -12.11 -2.01
C ALA A 130 -5.55 -10.78 -2.52
N VAL A 131 -6.50 -10.82 -3.46
CA VAL A 131 -7.21 -9.64 -3.97
C VAL A 131 -7.91 -8.91 -2.82
N ARG A 132 -8.70 -9.62 -1.98
CA ARG A 132 -9.36 -9.00 -0.82
C ARG A 132 -8.39 -8.41 0.20
N ALA A 133 -7.20 -9.01 0.34
CA ALA A 133 -6.17 -8.50 1.23
C ALA A 133 -5.62 -7.14 0.76
N VAL A 134 -5.63 -6.84 -0.55
CA VAL A 134 -5.14 -5.55 -1.08
C VAL A 134 -5.83 -4.35 -0.45
N ALA A 135 -7.12 -4.43 -0.18
CA ALA A 135 -7.86 -3.32 0.44
C ALA A 135 -7.43 -3.00 1.89
N ARG A 136 -6.64 -3.89 2.51
CA ARG A 136 -6.07 -3.70 3.86
C ARG A 136 -4.58 -3.35 3.80
N LEU A 137 -3.98 -3.29 2.61
CA LEU A 137 -2.58 -2.89 2.46
C LEU A 137 -2.46 -1.36 2.56
N PRO A 138 -1.69 -0.83 3.53
CA PRO A 138 -1.43 0.59 3.61
C PRO A 138 -0.85 1.10 2.29
N ARG A 139 -1.33 2.27 1.83
CA ARG A 139 -0.86 2.98 0.63
C ARG A 139 -1.18 2.30 -0.72
N ALA A 140 -1.83 1.13 -0.75
CA ALA A 140 -2.27 0.52 -2.00
C ALA A 140 -3.31 1.41 -2.69
N LYS A 141 -3.11 1.66 -3.98
CA LYS A 141 -4.01 2.49 -4.81
C LYS A 141 -4.52 1.76 -6.05
N ILE A 142 -3.77 0.78 -6.54
CA ILE A 142 -4.12 0.04 -7.74
C ILE A 142 -3.62 -1.40 -7.66
N LEU A 143 -4.44 -2.32 -8.16
CA LEU A 143 -4.14 -3.73 -8.36
C LEU A 143 -4.09 -4.05 -9.85
N ILE A 144 -3.11 -4.84 -10.26
CA ILE A 144 -3.01 -5.42 -11.60
C ILE A 144 -3.14 -6.94 -11.50
N LEU A 145 -4.13 -7.51 -12.20
CA LEU A 145 -4.33 -8.95 -12.32
C LEU A 145 -3.70 -9.46 -13.62
N ALA A 146 -2.62 -10.22 -13.47
CA ALA A 146 -1.74 -10.67 -14.54
C ALA A 146 -1.91 -12.19 -14.78
N GLY A 147 -2.92 -12.57 -15.56
CA GLY A 147 -3.32 -13.96 -15.78
C GLY A 147 -3.70 -14.27 -17.23
N SER A 148 -3.89 -15.55 -17.53
CA SER A 148 -4.47 -16.03 -18.79
C SER A 148 -5.93 -16.44 -18.65
N LEU A 149 -6.38 -16.77 -17.44
CA LEU A 149 -7.77 -17.07 -17.07
C LEU A 149 -8.00 -16.70 -15.61
N MET A 150 -8.91 -15.77 -15.35
CA MET A 150 -9.38 -15.46 -13.98
C MET A 150 -10.88 -15.15 -14.00
N GLY A 151 -11.63 -15.75 -13.07
CA GLY A 151 -13.08 -15.61 -12.97
C GLY A 151 -13.58 -16.03 -11.60
N GLY A 152 -14.89 -16.29 -11.49
CA GLY A 152 -15.49 -16.84 -10.27
C GLY A 152 -15.27 -15.95 -9.05
N GLU A 153 -14.75 -16.52 -7.97
CA GLU A 153 -14.53 -15.81 -6.70
C GLU A 153 -13.58 -14.61 -6.84
N ILE A 154 -12.63 -14.65 -7.79
CA ILE A 154 -11.73 -13.51 -8.07
C ILE A 154 -12.54 -12.31 -8.56
N THR A 155 -13.60 -12.55 -9.35
CA THR A 155 -14.46 -11.47 -9.89
C THR A 155 -15.22 -10.77 -8.77
N GLU A 156 -15.72 -11.53 -7.79
CA GLU A 156 -16.38 -10.94 -6.62
C GLU A 156 -15.39 -10.16 -5.76
N ALA A 157 -14.20 -10.72 -5.50
CA ALA A 157 -13.15 -10.03 -4.77
C ALA A 157 -12.74 -8.70 -5.44
N VAL A 158 -12.69 -8.65 -6.77
CA VAL A 158 -12.41 -7.43 -7.53
C VAL A 158 -13.49 -6.37 -7.27
N ARG A 159 -14.78 -6.74 -7.30
CA ARG A 159 -15.87 -5.79 -7.00
C ARG A 159 -15.75 -5.23 -5.58
N GLU A 160 -15.51 -6.11 -4.60
CA GLU A 160 -15.38 -5.73 -3.18
C GLU A 160 -14.26 -4.70 -2.94
N ILE A 161 -13.09 -4.84 -3.59
CA ILE A 161 -11.98 -3.89 -3.37
C ILE A 161 -12.15 -2.59 -4.15
N LYS A 162 -12.87 -2.61 -5.27
CA LYS A 162 -13.20 -1.39 -6.02
C LYS A 162 -14.12 -0.47 -5.23
N GLU A 163 -15.08 -1.05 -4.50
CA GLU A 163 -15.93 -0.29 -3.55
C GLU A 163 -15.10 0.39 -2.45
N LYS A 164 -13.93 -0.15 -2.12
CA LYS A 164 -12.97 0.42 -1.16
C LYS A 164 -11.98 1.40 -1.81
N GLY A 165 -12.19 1.77 -3.06
CA GLY A 165 -11.39 2.76 -3.78
C GLY A 165 -10.08 2.25 -4.36
N ILE A 166 -9.89 0.92 -4.47
CA ILE A 166 -8.73 0.35 -5.17
C ILE A 166 -9.07 0.23 -6.66
N LEU A 167 -8.28 0.87 -7.52
CA LEU A 167 -8.38 0.71 -8.96
C LEU A 167 -7.93 -0.68 -9.39
N VAL A 168 -8.57 -1.27 -10.39
CA VAL A 168 -8.19 -2.61 -10.88
C VAL A 168 -7.91 -2.60 -12.38
N VAL A 169 -6.71 -3.02 -12.75
CA VAL A 169 -6.30 -3.29 -14.14
C VAL A 169 -6.27 -4.80 -14.34
N SER A 170 -6.90 -5.29 -15.40
CA SER A 170 -6.80 -6.69 -15.81
C SER A 170 -5.99 -6.80 -17.09
N LEU A 171 -5.17 -7.84 -17.22
CA LEU A 171 -4.75 -8.24 -18.55
C LEU A 171 -5.97 -8.73 -19.36
N ASN A 172 -5.87 -8.63 -20.68
CA ASN A 172 -6.87 -9.22 -21.57
C ASN A 172 -6.75 -10.75 -21.55
N MET A 173 -7.58 -11.38 -20.72
CA MET A 173 -7.51 -12.81 -20.38
C MET A 173 -8.89 -13.47 -20.49
N ALA A 174 -8.95 -14.80 -20.40
CA ALA A 174 -10.22 -15.50 -20.32
C ALA A 174 -10.87 -15.34 -18.91
N GLY A 175 -12.17 -15.61 -18.83
CA GLY A 175 -12.94 -15.52 -17.58
C GLY A 175 -13.58 -14.14 -17.38
N SER A 176 -14.19 -13.95 -16.20
CA SER A 176 -15.07 -12.81 -15.89
C SER A 176 -14.37 -11.61 -15.23
N VAL A 177 -13.09 -11.73 -14.86
CA VAL A 177 -12.34 -10.62 -14.25
C VAL A 177 -12.20 -9.39 -15.18
N PRO A 178 -11.88 -9.53 -16.48
CA PRO A 178 -11.80 -8.37 -17.38
C PRO A 178 -13.09 -7.55 -17.46
N ASP A 179 -14.25 -8.17 -17.24
CA ASP A 179 -15.56 -7.49 -17.34
C ASP A 179 -15.86 -6.59 -16.14
N VAL A 180 -15.14 -6.77 -15.02
CA VAL A 180 -15.32 -5.98 -13.78
C VAL A 180 -14.13 -5.07 -13.46
N ALA A 181 -13.03 -5.17 -14.21
CA ALA A 181 -11.87 -4.29 -14.08
C ALA A 181 -12.20 -2.85 -14.51
N ASP A 182 -11.43 -1.88 -14.02
CA ASP A 182 -11.53 -0.48 -14.48
C ASP A 182 -10.90 -0.30 -15.86
N LEU A 183 -9.83 -1.06 -16.13
CA LEU A 183 -9.10 -1.03 -17.38
C LEU A 183 -8.66 -2.44 -17.78
N VAL A 184 -8.77 -2.76 -19.08
CA VAL A 184 -8.28 -4.02 -19.65
C VAL A 184 -7.20 -3.71 -20.68
N VAL A 185 -6.02 -4.33 -20.51
CA VAL A 185 -4.85 -4.09 -21.36
C VAL A 185 -4.28 -5.42 -21.85
N SER A 186 -4.03 -5.56 -23.14
CA SER A 186 -3.52 -6.80 -23.73
C SER A 186 -2.01 -6.95 -23.51
N ASP A 187 -1.25 -5.87 -23.66
CA ASP A 187 0.20 -5.88 -23.44
C ASP A 187 0.53 -5.74 -21.94
N PRO A 188 1.24 -6.70 -21.32
CA PRO A 188 1.53 -6.66 -19.89
C PRO A 188 2.45 -5.50 -19.50
N ILE A 189 3.42 -5.13 -20.34
CA ILE A 189 4.30 -3.99 -20.05
C ILE A 189 3.48 -2.70 -20.01
N GLN A 190 2.63 -2.47 -21.00
CA GLN A 190 1.73 -1.33 -21.07
C GLN A 190 0.75 -1.31 -19.89
N ALA A 191 0.24 -2.46 -19.44
CA ALA A 191 -0.61 -2.53 -18.25
C ALA A 191 0.09 -1.97 -17.01
N GLY A 192 1.37 -2.31 -16.81
CA GLY A 192 2.20 -1.77 -15.74
C GLY A 192 2.40 -0.26 -15.84
N VAL A 193 2.72 0.25 -17.04
CA VAL A 193 2.88 1.69 -17.30
C VAL A 193 1.59 2.45 -17.01
N MET A 194 0.47 1.99 -17.58
CA MET A 194 -0.84 2.65 -17.42
C MET A 194 -1.32 2.64 -15.98
N ALA A 195 -1.03 1.57 -15.22
CA ALA A 195 -1.37 1.51 -13.80
C ALA A 195 -0.63 2.57 -12.97
N VAL A 196 0.67 2.76 -13.22
CA VAL A 196 1.44 3.82 -12.55
C VAL A 196 0.90 5.20 -12.94
N MET A 197 0.68 5.43 -14.24
CA MET A 197 0.11 6.69 -14.73
C MET A 197 -1.26 6.99 -14.12
N ALA A 198 -2.08 5.97 -13.82
CA ALA A 198 -3.40 6.11 -13.22
C ALA A 198 -3.38 6.64 -11.79
N ILE A 199 -2.30 6.39 -11.04
CA ILE A 199 -2.17 6.80 -9.64
C ILE A 199 -1.19 7.95 -9.44
N ALA A 200 -0.45 8.34 -10.48
CA ALA A 200 0.54 9.41 -10.42
C ALA A 200 -0.12 10.79 -10.52
N ASP A 201 0.16 11.67 -9.55
CA ASP A 201 -0.42 13.03 -9.53
C ASP A 201 0.12 13.91 -10.66
N THR A 202 1.31 13.59 -11.18
CA THR A 202 1.94 14.36 -12.26
C THR A 202 1.53 13.91 -13.65
N ALA A 203 0.75 12.83 -13.79
CA ALA A 203 0.29 12.34 -15.08
C ALA A 203 -0.99 13.05 -15.51
N LYS A 204 -1.13 13.34 -16.81
CA LYS A 204 -2.41 13.80 -17.40
C LYS A 204 -3.38 12.64 -17.66
N PHE A 205 -2.96 11.41 -17.38
CA PHE A 205 -3.75 10.22 -17.59
C PHE A 205 -4.84 10.15 -16.52
N ASP A 206 -6.05 9.88 -16.97
CA ASP A 206 -7.24 9.83 -16.12
C ASP A 206 -7.95 8.50 -16.43
N ILE A 207 -7.90 7.59 -15.47
CA ILE A 207 -8.46 6.23 -15.62
C ILE A 207 -9.98 6.26 -15.78
N GLU A 208 -10.67 7.23 -15.18
CA GLU A 208 -12.13 7.35 -15.32
C GLU A 208 -12.51 7.65 -16.78
N LYS A 209 -11.66 8.39 -17.51
CA LYS A 209 -11.84 8.63 -18.96
C LYS A 209 -11.50 7.41 -19.83
N GLN A 210 -10.83 6.41 -19.28
CA GLN A 210 -10.48 5.17 -19.98
C GLN A 210 -11.33 3.98 -19.55
N ARG A 211 -12.28 4.16 -18.62
CA ARG A 211 -13.07 3.09 -18.04
C ARG A 211 -13.83 2.32 -19.12
N GLY A 212 -13.71 0.98 -19.09
CA GLY A 212 -14.37 0.08 -20.06
C GLY A 212 -13.70 0.01 -21.43
N LYS A 213 -12.59 0.71 -21.68
CA LYS A 213 -11.80 0.56 -22.90
C LYS A 213 -10.86 -0.63 -22.81
N ARG A 214 -10.58 -1.22 -23.97
CA ARG A 214 -9.61 -2.31 -24.16
C ARG A 214 -8.46 -1.82 -25.03
N TYR A 215 -7.22 -2.10 -24.62
CA TYR A 215 -5.99 -1.73 -25.32
C TYR A 215 -5.18 -2.97 -25.72
#